data_AF-M5BMB1-F1
#
_entry.id   AF-M5BMB1-F1
#
_cell.length_a   1.000
_cell.length_b   1.000
_cell.length_c   1.000
_cell.angle_alpha   90.00
_cell.angle_beta   90.00
_cell.angle_gamma   90.00
#
_symmetry.space_group_name_H-M   'P 1'
#
loop_
_entity.id
_entity.type
_entity.pdbx_description
1 polymer ?
#
loop_
_entity_poly.entity_id
_entity_poly.type
_entity_poly.pdbx_seq_one_letter_code
_entity_poly.pdbx_strand_id
1 'polypeptide(L)'
;MPAVVRLPQPGPPKFVTHEEHKQLTDSTPLSFRDIPPELYHKEENVQVTFDPPIPDLGSDEKGTLYVIESVLAFTWPSGVGFTIEYPRITLHAVSRGESGPSVYCQLDESAQGPGAPGADEEQDDSEMREMKIIPSNPESVEPIFEVLSLCASFHSDLNDEWEEEGWANEGDGEGVFGTFDGTNEEELSEVGRAALAHLESIIVFPEEIEDEEPPKDALEDADERSDKNGGAKPV
;
A
#
# COMPACT_ATOMS: atom_id res chain seq x y z
N MET A 1 5.07 -7.72 22.63
CA MET A 1 3.90 -8.60 22.36
C MET A 1 4.37 -9.73 21.44
N PRO A 2 3.82 -10.97 21.45
CA PRO A 2 4.34 -12.01 20.55
C PRO A 2 4.15 -11.63 19.08
N ALA A 3 5.09 -12.01 18.21
CA ALA A 3 5.00 -11.75 16.76
C ALA A 3 3.80 -12.45 16.12
N VAL A 4 3.51 -13.67 16.59
CA VAL A 4 2.40 -14.50 16.11
C VAL A 4 1.25 -14.40 17.10
N VAL A 5 0.15 -13.80 16.66
CA VAL A 5 -1.07 -13.63 17.46
C VAL A 5 -2.12 -14.61 17.00
N ARG A 6 -2.77 -15.32 17.93
CA ARG A 6 -3.85 -16.25 17.57
C ARG A 6 -5.11 -15.50 17.17
N LEU A 7 -5.81 -16.05 16.19
CA LEU A 7 -7.11 -15.52 15.79
C LEU A 7 -8.13 -15.72 16.93
N PRO A 8 -8.85 -14.65 17.34
CA PRO A 8 -9.83 -14.72 18.42
C PRO A 8 -11.15 -15.40 17.99
N GLN A 9 -11.38 -15.54 16.69
CA GLN A 9 -12.56 -16.16 16.09
C GLN A 9 -12.14 -17.11 14.97
N PRO A 10 -12.95 -18.15 14.67
CA PRO A 10 -12.67 -19.04 13.56
C PRO A 10 -12.85 -18.33 12.22
N GLY A 11 -11.80 -18.36 11.41
CA GLY A 11 -11.77 -17.71 10.09
C GLY A 11 -10.83 -16.50 10.03
N PRO A 12 -10.55 -16.00 8.82
CA PRO A 12 -9.63 -14.88 8.62
C PRO A 12 -10.17 -13.58 9.25
N PRO A 13 -9.29 -12.61 9.56
CA PRO A 13 -9.72 -11.31 10.04
C PRO A 13 -10.56 -10.58 8.97
N LYS A 14 -11.28 -9.54 9.37
CA LYS A 14 -12.13 -8.77 8.43
C LYS A 14 -11.27 -8.16 7.33
N PHE A 15 -11.59 -8.47 6.08
CA PHE A 15 -10.97 -7.90 4.89
C PHE A 15 -12.05 -7.55 3.86
N VAL A 16 -11.71 -6.71 2.91
CA VAL A 16 -12.47 -6.48 1.67
C VAL A 16 -11.62 -6.84 0.46
N THR A 17 -12.26 -7.25 -0.62
CA THR A 17 -11.54 -7.44 -1.88
C THR A 17 -11.20 -6.08 -2.52
N HIS A 18 -10.20 -6.04 -3.40
CA HIS A 18 -9.82 -4.83 -4.14
C HIS A 18 -11.01 -4.14 -4.83
N GLU A 19 -11.94 -4.93 -5.39
CA GLU A 19 -13.12 -4.40 -6.07
C GLU A 19 -14.10 -3.71 -5.10
N GLU A 20 -14.28 -4.27 -3.92
CA GLU A 20 -15.11 -3.69 -2.86
C GLU A 20 -14.47 -2.45 -2.24
N HIS A 21 -13.14 -2.47 -2.04
CA HIS A 21 -12.37 -1.32 -1.56
C HIS A 21 -12.51 -0.11 -2.50
N LYS A 22 -12.41 -0.35 -3.81
CA LYS A 22 -12.62 0.68 -4.83
C LYS A 22 -14.03 1.24 -4.81
N GLN A 23 -15.06 0.40 -4.66
CA GLN A 23 -16.46 0.84 -4.57
C GLN A 23 -16.73 1.68 -3.31
N LEU A 24 -16.12 1.31 -2.18
CA LEU A 24 -16.22 2.04 -0.91
C LEU A 24 -15.53 3.40 -0.97
N THR A 25 -14.41 3.50 -1.70
CA THR A 25 -13.64 4.75 -1.86
C THR A 25 -14.29 5.70 -2.88
N ASP A 26 -14.91 5.17 -3.95
CA ASP A 26 -15.65 5.93 -4.96
C ASP A 26 -16.96 6.51 -4.36
N SER A 27 -17.61 5.74 -3.49
CA SER A 27 -18.83 6.14 -2.78
C SER A 27 -18.50 6.99 -1.54
N THR A 28 -18.01 8.22 -1.74
CA THR A 28 -17.73 9.26 -0.71
C THR A 28 -18.05 8.82 0.73
N PRO A 29 -17.15 8.11 1.42
CA PRO A 29 -17.49 7.50 2.69
C PRO A 29 -17.65 8.55 3.80
N LEU A 30 -18.55 8.29 4.74
CA LEU A 30 -18.77 9.13 5.93
C LEU A 30 -17.54 9.15 6.86
N SER A 31 -16.67 8.14 6.77
CA SER A 31 -15.34 8.11 7.40
C SER A 31 -14.43 7.11 6.69
N PHE A 32 -13.23 7.53 6.34
CA PHE A 32 -12.18 6.65 5.83
C PHE A 32 -11.65 5.66 6.88
N ARG A 33 -12.00 5.85 8.17
CA ARG A 33 -11.58 4.98 9.28
C ARG A 33 -12.39 3.67 9.37
N ASP A 34 -13.53 3.60 8.68
CA ASP A 34 -14.41 2.42 8.67
C ASP A 34 -14.16 1.52 7.45
N ILE A 35 -13.22 1.88 6.58
CA ILE A 35 -12.85 1.07 5.43
C ILE A 35 -11.96 -0.08 5.93
N PRO A 36 -12.42 -1.33 5.84
CA PRO A 36 -11.61 -2.48 6.25
C PRO A 36 -10.40 -2.66 5.34
N PRO A 37 -9.33 -3.33 5.82
CA PRO A 37 -8.10 -3.50 5.06
C PRO A 37 -8.32 -4.40 3.84
N GLU A 38 -7.56 -4.13 2.79
CA GLU A 38 -7.71 -4.83 1.51
C GLU A 38 -7.02 -6.21 1.52
N LEU A 39 -7.68 -7.22 0.96
CA LEU A 39 -7.07 -8.53 0.69
C LEU A 39 -6.35 -8.49 -0.66
N TYR A 40 -5.03 -8.64 -0.63
CA TYR A 40 -4.20 -8.63 -1.84
C TYR A 40 -3.98 -10.03 -2.42
N HIS A 41 -3.80 -11.05 -1.56
CA HIS A 41 -3.58 -12.43 -2.04
C HIS A 41 -4.28 -13.45 -1.13
N LYS A 42 -4.89 -14.46 -1.74
CA LYS A 42 -5.42 -15.63 -1.03
C LYS A 42 -4.88 -16.89 -1.68
N GLU A 43 -4.21 -17.72 -0.89
CA GLU A 43 -3.69 -19.02 -1.34
C GLU A 43 -4.24 -20.16 -0.49
N GLU A 44 -4.77 -21.18 -1.14
CA GLU A 44 -5.27 -22.40 -0.48
C GLU A 44 -4.22 -23.52 -0.54
N ASN A 45 -4.33 -24.50 0.35
CA ASN A 45 -3.40 -25.64 0.42
C ASN A 45 -1.95 -25.23 0.71
N VAL A 46 -1.76 -24.27 1.62
CA VAL A 46 -0.45 -23.81 2.07
C VAL A 46 -0.09 -24.47 3.38
N GLN A 47 1.14 -24.96 3.51
CA GLN A 47 1.69 -25.43 4.78
C GLN A 47 2.57 -24.33 5.37
N VAL A 48 2.45 -24.10 6.68
CA VAL A 48 3.31 -23.14 7.39
C VAL A 48 4.02 -23.87 8.52
N THR A 49 5.33 -23.68 8.60
CA THR A 49 6.17 -24.26 9.65
C THR A 49 6.93 -23.16 10.38
N PHE A 50 7.10 -23.33 11.69
CA PHE A 50 7.87 -22.42 12.53
C PHE A 50 9.10 -23.12 13.09
N ASP A 51 10.22 -22.42 13.15
CA ASP A 51 11.43 -22.84 13.85
C ASP A 51 11.93 -21.71 14.76
N PRO A 52 11.89 -21.85 16.11
CA PRO A 52 11.35 -23.00 16.84
C PRO A 52 9.84 -23.23 16.60
N PRO A 53 9.28 -24.41 16.92
CA PRO A 53 7.84 -24.64 16.80
C PRO A 53 7.05 -23.89 17.88
N ILE A 54 5.88 -23.36 17.51
CA ILE A 54 4.98 -22.67 18.45
C ILE A 54 4.00 -23.67 19.08
N PRO A 55 3.92 -23.77 20.42
CA PRO A 55 2.93 -24.60 21.10
C PRO A 55 1.51 -24.26 20.62
N ASP A 56 0.69 -25.28 20.39
CA ASP A 56 -0.69 -25.23 19.88
C ASP A 56 -0.90 -24.65 18.45
N LEU A 57 0.17 -24.26 17.75
CA LEU A 57 0.12 -23.82 16.35
C LEU A 57 0.83 -24.79 15.38
N GLY A 58 1.47 -25.84 15.91
CA GLY A 58 2.12 -26.87 15.11
C GLY A 58 1.11 -27.90 14.59
N SER A 59 0.59 -27.68 13.38
CA SER A 59 -0.11 -28.71 12.62
C SER A 59 0.57 -28.91 11.28
N ASP A 60 0.77 -30.17 10.88
CA ASP A 60 1.27 -30.53 9.54
C ASP A 60 0.18 -30.38 8.45
N GLU A 61 -1.00 -29.90 8.85
CA GLU A 61 -2.12 -29.68 7.96
C GLU A 61 -1.93 -28.44 7.08
N LYS A 62 -2.36 -28.58 5.83
CA LYS A 62 -2.43 -27.48 4.88
C LYS A 62 -3.66 -26.61 5.19
N GLY A 63 -3.45 -25.31 5.20
CA GLY A 63 -4.48 -24.31 5.45
C GLY A 63 -4.59 -23.31 4.30
N THR A 64 -5.19 -22.17 4.61
CA THR A 64 -5.37 -21.04 3.69
C THR A 64 -4.59 -19.84 4.23
N LEU A 65 -3.76 -19.26 3.37
CA LEU A 65 -3.00 -18.04 3.62
C LEU A 65 -3.78 -16.85 3.05
N TYR A 66 -3.84 -15.78 3.82
CA TYR A 66 -4.44 -14.51 3.46
C TYR A 66 -3.39 -13.42 3.67
N VAL A 67 -3.03 -12.74 2.60
CA VAL A 67 -2.13 -11.58 2.63
C VAL A 67 -3.02 -10.35 2.54
N ILE A 68 -3.27 -9.74 3.69
CA ILE A 68 -4.15 -8.57 3.86
C ILE A 68 -3.24 -7.38 4.11
N GLU A 69 -3.63 -6.19 3.65
CA GLU A 69 -2.87 -4.95 3.78
C GLU A 69 -2.23 -4.77 5.16
N SER A 70 -3.00 -4.92 6.25
CA SER A 70 -2.53 -4.67 7.61
C SER A 70 -1.81 -5.86 8.26
N VAL A 71 -2.16 -7.10 7.87
CA VAL A 71 -1.67 -8.32 8.53
C VAL A 71 -1.56 -9.50 7.57
N LEU A 72 -0.55 -10.34 7.80
CA LEU A 72 -0.50 -11.68 7.23
C LEU A 72 -1.32 -12.62 8.11
N ALA A 73 -2.34 -13.28 7.56
CA ALA A 73 -3.18 -14.22 8.30
C ALA A 73 -3.13 -15.63 7.71
N PHE A 74 -3.21 -16.64 8.57
CA PHE A 74 -3.27 -18.03 8.16
C PHE A 74 -4.32 -18.78 8.98
N THR A 75 -5.11 -19.61 8.31
CA THR A 75 -6.16 -20.42 8.95
C THR A 75 -6.08 -21.88 8.52
N TRP A 76 -6.17 -22.77 9.49
CA TRP A 76 -6.33 -24.20 9.26
C TRP A 76 -7.79 -24.56 8.95
N PRO A 77 -8.04 -25.71 8.30
CA PRO A 77 -9.40 -26.24 8.09
C PRO A 77 -10.16 -26.50 9.40
N SER A 78 -9.44 -26.68 10.52
CA SER A 78 -10.01 -26.83 11.87
C SER A 78 -10.66 -25.54 12.40
N GLY A 79 -10.46 -24.40 11.73
CA GLY A 79 -10.93 -23.08 12.15
C GLY A 79 -9.98 -22.35 13.10
N VAL A 80 -8.88 -22.98 13.52
CA VAL A 80 -7.80 -22.30 14.23
C VAL A 80 -6.95 -21.51 13.23
N GLY A 81 -6.32 -20.42 13.67
CA GLY A 81 -5.37 -19.69 12.83
C GLY A 81 -4.62 -18.62 13.60
N PHE A 82 -3.80 -17.86 12.89
CA PHE A 82 -2.98 -16.80 13.45
C PHE A 82 -2.81 -15.64 12.49
N THR A 83 -2.35 -14.52 13.03
CA THR A 83 -2.02 -13.29 12.32
C THR A 83 -0.65 -12.80 12.75
N ILE A 84 0.06 -12.18 11.81
CA ILE A 84 1.35 -11.55 11.99
C ILE A 84 1.26 -10.15 11.39
N GLU A 85 1.67 -9.14 12.15
CA GLU A 85 1.76 -7.77 11.67
C GLU A 85 3.06 -7.59 10.87
N TYR A 86 3.00 -6.83 9.78
CA TYR A 86 4.16 -6.64 8.89
C TYR A 86 5.42 -6.10 9.58
N PRO A 87 5.35 -5.14 10.53
CA PRO A 87 6.54 -4.70 11.25
C PRO A 87 7.28 -5.83 11.95
N ARG A 88 6.60 -6.90 12.35
CA ARG A 88 7.21 -8.05 13.04
C ARG A 88 7.90 -9.03 12.07
N ILE A 89 7.75 -8.84 10.76
CA ILE A 89 8.47 -9.60 9.74
C ILE A 89 9.74 -8.82 9.41
N THR A 90 10.88 -9.25 9.96
CA THR A 90 12.16 -8.55 9.77
C THR A 90 12.69 -8.73 8.36
N LEU A 91 12.49 -9.92 7.79
CA LEU A 91 12.90 -10.24 6.43
C LEU A 91 12.03 -11.35 5.85
N HIS A 92 11.85 -11.31 4.54
CA HIS A 92 11.26 -12.38 3.76
C HIS A 92 12.03 -12.63 2.47
N ALA A 93 12.13 -13.89 2.06
CA ALA A 93 12.87 -14.31 0.88
C ALA A 93 12.27 -15.56 0.25
N VAL A 94 12.43 -15.70 -1.07
CA VAL A 94 12.11 -16.94 -1.77
C VAL A 94 13.21 -17.97 -1.49
N SER A 95 12.84 -19.09 -0.87
CA SER A 95 13.72 -20.21 -0.58
C SER A 95 13.36 -21.42 -1.44
N ARG A 96 14.37 -22.02 -2.07
CA ARG A 96 14.24 -23.24 -2.89
C ARG A 96 15.04 -24.35 -2.22
N GLY A 97 14.44 -24.96 -1.20
CA GLY A 97 15.06 -26.00 -0.39
C GLY A 97 14.65 -27.42 -0.80
N GLU A 98 15.04 -28.41 0.02
CA GLU A 98 14.66 -29.82 -0.17
C GLU A 98 13.15 -30.05 -0.09
N SER A 99 12.43 -29.20 0.66
CA SER A 99 10.97 -29.23 0.77
C SER A 99 10.22 -28.58 -0.40
N GLY A 100 10.94 -28.08 -1.41
CA GLY A 100 10.38 -27.36 -2.55
C GLY A 100 10.50 -25.84 -2.43
N PRO A 101 9.93 -25.08 -3.39
CA PRO A 101 9.94 -23.64 -3.35
C PRO A 101 8.96 -23.14 -2.27
N SER A 102 9.42 -22.18 -1.48
CA SER A 102 8.74 -21.66 -0.29
C SER A 102 9.12 -20.21 -0.07
N VAL A 103 8.32 -19.49 0.72
CA VAL A 103 8.69 -18.15 1.22
C VAL A 103 9.20 -18.32 2.64
N TYR A 104 10.46 -17.97 2.87
CA TYR A 104 11.06 -17.87 4.20
C TYR A 104 10.76 -16.49 4.76
N CYS A 105 10.38 -16.42 6.02
CA CYS A 105 10.20 -15.20 6.78
C CYS A 105 10.93 -15.32 8.11
N GLN A 106 11.65 -14.27 8.50
CA GLN A 106 12.22 -14.11 9.84
C GLN A 106 11.31 -13.16 10.61
N LEU A 107 10.94 -13.57 11.82
CA LEU A 107 10.02 -12.86 12.69
C LEU A 107 10.78 -12.38 13.92
N ASP A 108 10.53 -11.13 14.30
CA ASP A 108 11.03 -10.56 15.55
C ASP A 108 10.02 -10.83 16.68
N GLU A 109 10.40 -11.65 17.67
CA GLU A 109 9.58 -11.90 18.86
C GLU A 109 9.91 -11.03 20.07
N SER A 110 10.83 -10.06 19.93
CA SER A 110 11.21 -9.15 21.01
C SER A 110 9.99 -8.53 21.69
N ALA A 111 10.00 -8.39 23.01
CA ALA A 111 8.84 -7.86 23.72
C ALA A 111 8.50 -6.40 23.32
N GLN A 112 9.52 -5.66 22.88
CA GLN A 112 9.52 -4.20 22.67
C GLN A 112 9.24 -3.78 21.22
N GLY A 113 9.34 -4.69 20.25
CA GLY A 113 9.17 -4.32 18.84
C GLY A 113 10.49 -4.31 18.07
N PRO A 114 10.44 -4.29 16.73
CA PRO A 114 11.63 -4.17 15.90
C PRO A 114 12.34 -2.85 16.22
N GLY A 115 13.67 -2.83 16.35
CA GLY A 115 14.46 -1.59 16.51
C GLY A 115 14.32 -0.87 17.86
N ALA A 116 13.85 -1.53 18.93
CA ALA A 116 13.71 -0.88 20.23
C ALA A 116 15.08 -0.53 20.89
N PRO A 117 15.25 0.67 21.48
CA PRO A 117 16.50 1.08 22.12
C PRO A 117 16.75 0.22 23.38
N GLY A 118 17.73 -0.66 23.29
CA GLY A 118 18.07 -1.65 24.34
C GLY A 118 18.24 -3.08 23.84
N ALA A 119 18.03 -3.34 22.55
CA ALA A 119 18.48 -4.57 21.90
C ALA A 119 20.02 -4.55 21.82
N ASP A 120 20.67 -5.12 22.83
CA ASP A 120 22.13 -5.34 22.83
C ASP A 120 22.45 -6.29 21.67
N GLU A 121 23.33 -5.89 20.74
CA GLU A 121 23.69 -6.63 19.50
C GLU A 121 24.22 -8.06 19.76
N GLU A 122 24.49 -8.41 21.02
CA GLU A 122 24.97 -9.72 21.45
C GLU A 122 23.85 -10.70 21.88
N GLN A 123 22.57 -10.27 21.93
CA GLN A 123 21.41 -11.10 22.31
C GLN A 123 20.40 -11.36 21.17
N ASP A 124 20.66 -10.82 19.98
CA ASP A 124 19.71 -10.73 18.87
C ASP A 124 19.20 -12.10 18.35
N ASP A 125 20.07 -13.12 18.32
CA ASP A 125 19.70 -14.45 17.80
C ASP A 125 18.70 -15.22 18.68
N SER A 126 18.50 -14.83 19.95
CA SER A 126 17.66 -15.61 20.88
C SER A 126 16.16 -15.30 20.79
N GLU A 127 15.79 -14.16 20.19
CA GLU A 127 14.40 -13.70 20.12
C GLU A 127 13.81 -13.73 18.70
N MET A 128 14.58 -14.24 17.73
CA MET A 128 14.12 -14.39 16.35
C MET A 128 13.49 -15.76 16.11
N ARG A 129 12.40 -15.78 15.33
CA ARG A 129 11.72 -17.00 14.92
C ARG A 129 11.63 -17.09 13.41
N GLU A 130 11.93 -18.24 12.86
CA GLU A 130 11.75 -18.50 11.44
C GLU A 130 10.35 -19.02 11.17
N MET A 131 9.75 -18.56 10.07
CA MET A 131 8.52 -19.08 9.50
C MET A 131 8.76 -19.43 8.04
N LYS A 132 8.31 -20.60 7.60
CA LYS A 132 8.36 -21.01 6.19
C LYS A 132 6.96 -21.27 5.68
N ILE A 133 6.63 -20.65 4.56
CA ILE A 133 5.36 -20.75 3.85
C ILE A 133 5.58 -21.62 2.62
N ILE A 134 5.00 -22.81 2.60
CA ILE A 134 5.19 -23.83 1.59
C ILE A 134 3.86 -24.04 0.86
N PRO A 135 3.61 -23.35 -0.26
CA PRO A 135 2.42 -23.57 -1.05
C PRO A 135 2.48 -24.92 -1.77
N SER A 136 1.32 -25.56 -1.99
CA SER A 136 1.25 -26.79 -2.79
C SER A 136 1.58 -26.55 -4.26
N ASN A 137 1.29 -25.35 -4.77
CA ASN A 137 1.64 -24.93 -6.11
C ASN A 137 2.95 -24.12 -6.08
N PRO A 138 4.03 -24.58 -6.74
CA PRO A 138 5.30 -23.86 -6.76
C PRO A 138 5.23 -22.51 -7.48
N GLU A 139 4.29 -22.34 -8.42
CA GLU A 139 4.10 -21.07 -9.13
C GLU A 139 3.49 -19.99 -8.25
N SER A 140 2.83 -20.36 -7.14
CA SER A 140 2.23 -19.43 -6.20
C SER A 140 3.25 -18.77 -5.26
N VAL A 141 4.51 -19.25 -5.22
CA VAL A 141 5.55 -18.69 -4.35
C VAL A 141 5.90 -17.26 -4.74
N GLU A 142 6.06 -16.99 -6.04
CA GLU A 142 6.43 -15.66 -6.53
C GLU A 142 5.33 -14.62 -6.27
N PRO A 143 4.03 -14.88 -6.60
CA PRO A 143 2.94 -13.97 -6.25
C PRO A 143 2.83 -13.70 -4.75
N ILE A 144 2.99 -14.72 -3.89
CA ILE A 144 2.95 -14.54 -2.44
C ILE A 144 4.09 -13.62 -1.99
N PHE A 145 5.31 -13.84 -2.51
CA PHE A 145 6.48 -13.02 -2.19
C PHE A 145 6.30 -11.56 -2.65
N GLU A 146 5.81 -11.33 -3.87
CA GLU A 146 5.56 -9.99 -4.40
C GLU A 146 4.55 -9.23 -3.55
N VAL A 147 3.42 -9.85 -3.24
CA VAL A 147 2.37 -9.22 -2.43
C VAL A 147 2.83 -9.00 -0.99
N LEU A 148 3.58 -9.93 -0.41
CA LEU A 148 4.14 -9.75 0.93
C LEU A 148 5.15 -8.59 0.96
N SER A 149 5.98 -8.46 -0.08
CA SER A 149 6.90 -7.33 -0.25
C SER A 149 6.16 -6.00 -0.39
N LEU A 150 5.06 -5.98 -1.15
CA LEU A 150 4.21 -4.79 -1.29
C LEU A 150 3.63 -4.37 0.06
N CYS A 151 3.04 -5.30 0.82
CA CYS A 151 2.42 -4.98 2.10
C CYS A 151 3.46 -4.57 3.15
N ALA A 152 4.64 -5.19 3.16
CA ALA A 152 5.77 -4.77 3.99
C ALA A 152 6.19 -3.32 3.68
N SER A 153 6.18 -2.93 2.39
CA SER A 153 6.54 -1.56 1.98
C SER A 153 5.63 -0.48 2.58
N PHE A 154 4.35 -0.79 2.84
CA PHE A 154 3.41 0.12 3.49
C PHE A 154 3.65 0.28 5.00
N HIS A 155 4.42 -0.62 5.60
CA HIS A 155 4.67 -0.66 7.05
C HIS A 155 6.13 -0.35 7.40
N SER A 156 6.92 0.12 6.42
CA SER A 156 8.35 0.46 6.57
C SER A 156 8.59 1.67 7.47
N ASP A 157 7.62 2.59 7.57
CA ASP A 157 7.85 3.95 8.09
C ASP A 157 7.27 4.25 9.48
N LEU A 158 6.70 3.27 10.20
CA LEU A 158 6.13 3.54 11.53
C LEU A 158 7.16 3.53 12.67
N ASN A 159 8.40 3.11 12.41
CA ASN A 159 9.43 2.96 13.44
C ASN A 159 10.64 3.89 13.25
N ASP A 160 10.88 4.40 12.03
CA ASP A 160 12.04 5.23 11.69
C ASP A 160 11.81 6.73 11.94
N GLU A 161 10.57 7.17 12.20
CA GLU A 161 10.25 8.59 12.45
C GLU A 161 10.78 9.13 13.81
N TRP A 162 11.50 8.31 14.60
CA TRP A 162 12.16 8.74 15.84
C TRP A 162 13.69 8.64 15.81
N GLU A 163 14.30 8.21 14.70
CA GLU A 163 15.77 8.10 14.56
C GLU A 163 16.41 9.20 13.69
N GLU A 164 15.67 10.27 13.34
CA GLU A 164 16.23 11.45 12.68
C GLU A 164 16.58 12.60 13.65
N GLU A 165 17.35 12.30 14.70
CA GLU A 165 18.18 13.31 15.40
C GLU A 165 19.66 12.89 15.41
N GLY A 166 20.12 12.26 14.33
CA GLY A 166 21.46 11.67 14.19
C GLY A 166 22.32 12.21 13.04
N TRP A 167 21.93 13.29 12.36
CA TRP A 167 22.84 13.97 11.43
C TRP A 167 23.89 14.74 12.23
N ALA A 168 24.96 14.04 12.60
CA ALA A 168 26.18 14.61 13.14
C ALA A 168 26.74 15.63 12.14
N ASN A 169 26.44 16.91 12.40
CA ASN A 169 27.10 18.07 11.83
C ASN A 169 28.56 18.11 12.31
N GLU A 170 29.43 17.31 11.72
CA GLU A 170 30.87 17.51 11.76
C GLU A 170 31.32 18.13 10.43
N GLY A 171 31.26 19.47 10.39
CA GLY A 171 31.70 20.26 9.24
C GLY A 171 31.61 21.75 9.51
N ASP A 172 32.57 22.26 10.29
CA ASP A 172 33.12 23.62 10.28
C ASP A 172 32.28 24.77 9.65
N GLY A 173 31.90 25.71 10.51
CA GLY A 173 32.00 27.15 10.19
C GLY A 173 30.81 27.82 9.50
N GLU A 174 30.33 28.90 10.13
CA GLU A 174 29.63 30.02 9.50
C GLU A 174 28.19 29.76 9.00
N GLY A 175 27.26 29.82 9.96
CA GLY A 175 26.08 30.69 9.94
C GLY A 175 25.23 30.89 8.66
N VAL A 176 23.91 30.79 8.88
CA VAL A 176 22.79 31.39 8.12
C VAL A 176 22.16 30.49 7.05
N PHE A 177 21.49 29.41 7.48
CA PHE A 177 20.20 29.05 6.89
C PHE A 177 19.11 29.74 7.72
N GLY A 178 18.72 30.94 7.28
CA GLY A 178 17.58 31.64 7.86
C GLY A 178 16.28 30.91 7.52
N THR A 179 15.39 30.78 8.50
CA THR A 179 14.01 30.38 8.25
C THR A 179 13.37 31.38 7.29
N PHE A 180 12.98 30.90 6.12
CA PHE A 180 12.33 31.65 5.05
C PHE A 180 10.95 32.16 5.50
N ASP A 181 10.73 33.48 5.48
CA ASP A 181 9.49 34.14 5.97
C ASP A 181 8.53 34.60 4.86
N GLY A 182 8.76 34.17 3.61
CA GLY A 182 7.77 34.30 2.54
C GLY A 182 7.59 35.69 1.94
N THR A 183 8.61 36.57 1.97
CA THR A 183 8.56 37.80 1.14
C THR A 183 9.10 37.54 -0.27
N ASN A 184 8.19 37.67 -1.24
CA ASN A 184 8.17 37.20 -2.64
C ASN A 184 9.27 37.75 -3.60
N GLU A 185 10.40 38.26 -3.13
CA GLU A 185 11.38 38.95 -4.00
C GLU A 185 12.70 38.19 -4.21
N GLU A 186 12.96 37.13 -3.42
CA GLU A 186 14.21 36.32 -3.52
C GLU A 186 13.98 34.87 -3.97
N GLU A 187 12.77 34.50 -4.40
CA GLU A 187 12.44 33.11 -4.74
C GLU A 187 13.17 32.58 -5.99
N LEU A 188 13.70 33.46 -6.85
CA LEU A 188 14.31 33.07 -8.10
C LEU A 188 15.66 33.77 -8.33
N SER A 189 16.65 32.97 -8.73
CA SER A 189 17.93 33.48 -9.23
C SER A 189 17.72 34.43 -10.42
N GLU A 190 18.71 35.25 -10.75
CA GLU A 190 18.65 36.14 -11.93
C GLU A 190 18.24 35.40 -13.22
N VAL A 191 18.76 34.18 -13.38
CA VAL A 191 18.39 33.27 -14.48
C VAL A 191 16.93 32.83 -14.37
N GLY A 192 16.47 32.48 -13.17
CA GLY A 192 15.08 32.10 -12.91
C GLY A 192 14.09 33.22 -13.23
N ARG A 193 14.41 34.47 -12.88
CA ARG A 193 13.57 35.64 -13.22
C ARG A 193 13.50 35.89 -14.72
N ALA A 194 14.61 35.74 -15.43
CA ALA A 194 14.64 35.88 -16.88
C ALA A 194 13.81 34.79 -17.58
N ALA A 195 13.85 33.56 -17.06
CA ALA A 195 13.04 32.45 -17.57
C ALA A 195 11.54 32.66 -17.29
N LEU A 196 11.18 33.12 -16.09
CA LEU A 196 9.79 33.40 -15.71
C LEU A 196 9.17 34.49 -16.61
N ALA A 197 9.87 35.61 -16.82
CA ALA A 197 9.40 36.69 -17.67
C ALA A 197 9.19 36.26 -19.14
N HIS A 198 10.00 35.30 -19.61
CA HIS A 198 9.82 34.72 -20.94
C HIS A 198 8.56 33.87 -21.03
N LEU A 199 8.28 33.06 -19.99
CA LEU A 199 7.07 32.23 -19.92
C LEU A 199 5.80 33.08 -19.86
N GLU A 200 5.78 34.13 -19.04
CA GLU A 200 4.63 35.03 -18.93
C GLU A 200 4.33 35.78 -20.24
N SER A 201 5.36 36.10 -21.02
CA SER A 201 5.21 36.72 -22.35
C SER A 201 4.53 35.81 -23.39
N ILE A 202 4.61 34.49 -23.20
CA ILE A 202 3.99 33.51 -24.11
C ILE A 202 2.50 33.33 -23.80
N ILE A 203 2.07 33.62 -22.58
CA ILE A 203 0.69 33.38 -22.13
C ILE A 203 -0.18 34.56 -22.59
N VAL A 204 -0.83 34.40 -23.74
CA VAL A 204 -1.92 35.29 -24.17
C VAL A 204 -3.20 34.82 -23.51
N PHE A 205 -3.66 35.55 -22.49
CA PHE A 205 -5.02 35.39 -21.97
C PHE A 205 -5.99 36.11 -22.92
N PRO A 206 -6.91 35.41 -23.59
CA PRO A 206 -7.96 36.08 -24.36
C PRO A 206 -8.86 36.86 -23.40
N GLU A 207 -8.96 38.17 -23.60
CA GLU A 207 -9.87 39.07 -22.88
C GLU A 207 -11.32 38.58 -23.03
N GLU A 208 -12.03 38.53 -21.91
CA GLU A 208 -13.43 38.13 -21.80
C GLU A 208 -14.29 38.92 -22.80
N ILE A 209 -14.92 38.21 -23.73
CA ILE A 209 -16.03 38.76 -24.51
C ILE A 209 -17.21 38.85 -23.54
N GLU A 210 -17.53 40.06 -23.10
CA GLU A 210 -18.72 40.35 -22.30
C GLU A 210 -19.98 39.81 -23.00
N ASP A 211 -20.75 39.01 -22.27
CA ASP A 211 -22.04 38.44 -22.69
C ASP A 211 -23.06 39.54 -23.01
N GLU A 212 -23.32 39.84 -24.29
CA GLU A 212 -24.58 40.50 -24.69
C GLU A 212 -25.69 39.44 -24.89
N GLU A 213 -26.75 39.56 -24.08
CA GLU A 213 -27.94 38.70 -24.12
C GLU A 213 -28.56 38.59 -25.53
N PRO A 214 -29.06 37.41 -25.94
CA PRO A 214 -29.79 37.30 -27.20
C PRO A 214 -31.18 37.98 -27.10
N PRO A 215 -31.60 38.76 -28.12
CA PRO A 215 -32.94 39.36 -28.15
C PRO A 215 -34.03 38.28 -28.29
N LYS A 216 -35.13 38.48 -27.55
CA LYS A 216 -36.18 37.51 -27.23
C LYS A 216 -37.28 37.35 -28.29
N ASP A 217 -37.05 37.80 -29.54
CA ASP A 217 -38.08 37.92 -30.57
C ASP A 217 -37.83 37.06 -31.83
N ALA A 218 -37.69 35.74 -31.66
CA ALA A 218 -37.78 34.80 -32.78
C ALA A 218 -38.30 33.42 -32.34
N LEU A 219 -39.39 33.41 -31.57
CA LEU A 219 -40.29 32.26 -31.46
C LEU A 219 -41.35 32.38 -32.57
N GLU A 220 -41.09 31.77 -33.73
CA GLU A 220 -42.05 31.36 -34.77
C GLU A 220 -41.15 30.82 -35.90
N ASP A 221 -41.12 29.54 -36.25
CA ASP A 221 -42.25 28.69 -36.55
C ASP A 221 -41.80 27.23 -36.53
N ALA A 222 -42.71 26.36 -36.13
CA ALA A 222 -42.51 24.92 -36.10
C ALA A 222 -42.86 24.30 -37.45
N ASP A 223 -42.02 23.41 -37.98
CA ASP A 223 -42.50 22.36 -38.88
C ASP A 223 -41.64 21.10 -38.75
N GLU A 224 -42.21 20.11 -38.07
CA GLU A 224 -41.83 18.69 -38.17
C GLU A 224 -42.09 18.20 -39.59
N ARG A 225 -41.20 17.36 -40.16
CA ARG A 225 -41.60 16.10 -40.84
C ARG A 225 -40.43 15.25 -41.36
N SER A 226 -40.33 14.07 -40.74
CA SER A 226 -40.19 12.74 -41.34
C SER A 226 -39.09 12.44 -42.37
N ASP A 227 -38.08 11.73 -41.90
CA ASP A 227 -37.71 10.36 -42.30
C ASP A 227 -38.23 9.85 -43.67
N LYS A 228 -37.31 9.46 -44.55
CA LYS A 228 -37.51 8.35 -45.50
C LYS A 228 -36.19 7.79 -46.02
N ASN A 229 -35.84 6.65 -45.42
CA ASN A 229 -34.97 5.61 -45.94
C ASN A 229 -35.49 5.00 -47.27
N GLY A 230 -34.56 4.51 -48.11
CA GLY A 230 -34.77 3.36 -48.99
C GLY A 230 -35.14 3.62 -50.46
N GLY A 231 -34.25 3.21 -51.38
CA GLY A 231 -34.59 3.19 -52.81
C GLY A 231 -33.51 2.71 -53.77
N ALA A 232 -32.74 1.67 -53.44
CA ALA A 232 -32.01 0.91 -54.45
C ALA A 232 -32.96 -0.06 -55.16
N LYS A 233 -32.96 -0.08 -56.50
CA LYS A 233 -33.18 -1.30 -57.28
C LYS A 233 -32.56 -1.21 -58.69
N PRO A 234 -31.84 -2.25 -59.12
CA PRO A 234 -31.32 -2.41 -60.48
C PRO A 234 -32.28 -3.22 -61.37
N VAL A 235 -32.05 -3.09 -62.69
CA VAL A 235 -32.55 -3.85 -63.87
C VAL A 235 -34.06 -3.92 -64.08
#